data_AF-A0A9X3V9N9-F1
#
_entry.id   AF-A0A9X3V9N9-F1
#
_cell.length_a   1.000
_cell.length_b   1.000
_cell.length_c   1.000
_cell.angle_alpha   90.00
_cell.angle_beta   90.00
_cell.angle_gamma   90.00
#
_symmetry.space_group_name_H-M   'P 1'
#
loop_
_entity.id
_entity.type
_entity.pdbx_description
1 polymer ?
#
loop_
_entity_poly.entity_id
_entity_poly.type
_entity_poly.pdbx_seq_one_letter_code
_entity_poly.pdbx_strand_id
1 'polypeptide(L)'
;MIPRPPLDDTPSPADEAGSHASAAARSARDSAQQVWLAGLGAFAKAQQEGSKVFESLVQEGLALQQRTQTTAQQHLAEAASRVGGVASELGARAAGPWRQLESVFEDRVAQALSRLGVPTRQELQALHDRIDALTRALEATQSGHGGPPPSTTAPPSAKSAAD
;
A
#
# COMPACT_ATOMS: atom_id res chain seq x y z
N MET A 1 86.14 79.26 -28.93
CA MET A 1 86.12 78.16 -27.94
C MET A 1 84.81 78.29 -27.17
N ILE A 2 83.84 77.40 -27.42
CA ILE A 2 82.50 77.39 -26.81
C ILE A 2 82.53 76.44 -25.60
N PRO A 3 81.93 76.77 -24.45
CA PRO A 3 81.41 75.77 -23.53
C PRO A 3 79.92 75.51 -23.84
N ARG A 4 79.62 74.27 -24.25
CA ARG A 4 78.26 73.75 -24.47
C ARG A 4 77.65 73.42 -23.10
N PRO A 5 76.41 73.86 -22.79
CA PRO A 5 75.77 73.55 -21.51
C PRO A 5 75.45 72.04 -21.40
N PRO A 6 75.43 71.47 -20.19
CA PRO A 6 75.08 70.06 -19.98
C PRO A 6 73.62 69.80 -20.36
N LEU A 7 73.35 68.65 -20.99
CA LEU A 7 71.99 68.14 -21.14
C LEU A 7 71.51 67.73 -19.74
N ASP A 8 70.48 68.39 -19.22
CA ASP A 8 69.70 67.86 -18.10
C ASP A 8 68.93 66.62 -18.60
N ASP A 9 69.37 65.42 -18.23
CA ASP A 9 68.62 64.17 -18.39
C ASP A 9 67.46 64.10 -17.37
N THR A 10 66.59 65.10 -17.38
CA THR A 10 65.34 65.04 -16.61
C THR A 10 64.37 64.10 -17.34
N PRO A 11 63.90 63.01 -16.71
CA PRO A 11 63.00 62.07 -17.35
C PRO A 11 61.73 62.80 -17.78
N SER A 12 61.31 62.57 -19.03
CA SER A 12 60.10 63.15 -19.58
C SER A 12 58.89 62.71 -18.75
N PRO A 13 57.91 63.58 -18.45
CA PRO A 13 56.73 63.23 -17.66
C PRO A 13 55.90 62.06 -18.24
N ALA A 14 56.11 61.71 -19.51
CA ALA A 14 55.52 60.54 -20.15
C ALA A 14 56.11 59.20 -19.67
N ASP A 15 57.40 59.15 -19.30
CA ASP A 15 58.07 57.92 -18.84
C ASP A 15 57.71 57.59 -17.37
N GLU A 16 57.56 58.62 -16.53
CA GLU A 16 57.07 58.50 -15.14
C GLU A 16 55.62 57.94 -15.13
N ALA A 17 54.75 58.45 -16.00
CA ALA A 17 53.37 57.98 -16.11
C ALA A 17 53.27 56.50 -16.54
N GLY A 18 54.12 56.07 -17.48
CA GLY A 18 54.20 54.66 -17.91
C GLY A 18 54.71 53.73 -16.80
N SER A 19 55.69 54.17 -16.02
CA SER A 19 56.22 53.47 -14.84
C SER A 19 55.12 53.25 -13.77
N HIS A 20 54.39 54.30 -13.40
CA HIS A 20 53.32 54.21 -12.40
C HIS A 20 52.16 53.31 -12.84
N ALA A 21 51.76 53.35 -14.12
CA ALA A 21 50.74 52.45 -14.66
C ALA A 21 51.18 50.97 -14.60
N SER A 22 52.45 50.69 -14.90
CA SER A 22 53.01 49.33 -14.82
C SER A 22 53.09 48.81 -13.38
N ALA A 23 53.42 49.67 -12.41
CA ALA A 23 53.43 49.33 -11.00
C ALA A 23 52.01 49.05 -10.47
N ALA A 24 51.03 49.86 -10.87
CA ALA A 24 49.62 49.63 -10.54
C ALA A 24 49.11 48.30 -11.10
N ALA A 25 49.42 47.98 -12.36
CA ALA A 25 49.02 46.72 -12.99
C ALA A 25 49.62 45.48 -12.29
N ARG A 26 50.88 45.57 -11.82
CA ARG A 26 51.50 44.50 -11.02
C ARG A 26 50.79 44.31 -9.68
N SER A 27 50.54 45.40 -8.96
CA SER A 27 49.83 45.34 -7.66
C SER A 27 48.40 44.78 -7.79
N ALA A 28 47.70 45.10 -8.87
CA ALA A 28 46.36 44.58 -9.16
C ALA A 28 46.40 43.08 -9.48
N ARG A 29 47.39 42.62 -10.26
CA ARG A 29 47.60 41.19 -10.52
C ARG A 29 47.93 40.43 -9.24
N ASP A 30 48.82 40.95 -8.40
CA ASP A 30 49.20 40.32 -7.14
C ASP A 30 48.00 40.24 -6.18
N SER A 31 47.19 41.29 -6.11
CA SER A 31 45.95 41.31 -5.33
C SER A 31 44.92 40.31 -5.85
N ALA A 32 44.72 40.25 -7.16
CA ALA A 32 43.82 39.27 -7.78
C ALA A 32 44.29 37.82 -7.54
N GLN A 33 45.60 37.59 -7.56
CA GLN A 33 46.19 36.29 -7.26
C GLN A 33 46.02 35.92 -5.77
N GLN A 34 46.17 36.88 -4.86
CA GLN A 34 45.91 36.67 -3.44
C GLN A 34 44.44 36.38 -3.16
N VAL A 35 43.51 37.11 -3.79
CA VAL A 35 42.06 36.85 -3.66
C VAL A 35 41.71 35.47 -4.21
N TRP A 36 42.31 35.07 -5.33
CA TRP A 36 42.12 33.74 -5.90
C TRP A 36 42.64 32.62 -4.97
N LEU A 37 43.86 32.78 -4.44
CA LEU A 37 44.44 31.84 -3.49
C LEU A 37 43.65 31.77 -2.18
N ALA A 38 43.15 32.90 -1.69
CA ALA A 38 42.27 32.96 -0.54
C ALA A 38 40.94 32.26 -0.82
N GLY A 39 40.38 32.41 -2.01
CA GLY A 39 39.17 31.69 -2.45
C GLY A 39 39.39 30.17 -2.47
N LEU A 40 40.49 29.70 -3.05
CA LEU A 40 40.85 28.28 -3.07
C LEU A 40 41.15 27.73 -1.66
N GLY A 41 41.79 28.52 -0.80
CA GLY A 41 42.07 28.14 0.58
C GLY A 41 40.79 28.05 1.43
N ALA A 42 39.87 29.01 1.28
CA ALA A 42 38.58 28.99 1.96
C ALA A 42 37.71 27.82 1.48
N PHE A 43 37.72 27.50 0.17
CA PHE A 43 37.02 26.33 -0.36
C PHE A 43 37.62 25.02 0.15
N ALA A 44 38.95 24.89 0.18
CA ALA A 44 39.62 23.72 0.74
C ALA A 44 39.28 23.52 2.22
N LYS A 45 39.23 24.61 3.00
CA LYS A 45 38.81 24.58 4.41
C LYS A 45 37.35 24.17 4.57
N ALA A 46 36.45 24.71 3.75
CA ALA A 46 35.04 24.32 3.74
C ALA A 46 34.85 22.84 3.34
N GLN A 47 35.68 22.30 2.44
CA GLN A 47 35.61 20.89 2.08
C GLN A 47 36.06 19.97 3.24
N GLN A 48 37.12 20.35 3.95
CA GLN A 48 37.59 19.63 5.14
C GLN A 48 36.57 19.69 6.29
N GLU A 49 36.04 20.86 6.59
CA GLU A 49 35.04 21.05 7.65
C GLU A 49 33.69 20.41 7.27
N GLY A 50 33.29 20.49 5.99
CA GLY A 50 32.09 19.87 5.46
C GLY A 50 32.12 18.34 5.54
N SER A 51 33.27 17.71 5.29
CA SER A 51 33.43 16.25 5.41
C SER A 51 33.23 15.77 6.84
N LYS A 52 33.72 16.52 7.83
CA LYS A 52 33.55 16.20 9.25
C LYS A 52 32.09 16.32 9.71
N VAL A 53 31.40 17.37 9.27
CA VAL A 53 29.96 17.54 9.56
C VAL A 53 29.15 16.42 8.91
N PHE A 54 29.47 16.05 7.67
CA PHE A 54 28.84 14.91 7.00
C PHE A 54 29.03 13.61 7.77
N GLU A 55 30.26 13.30 8.19
CA GLU A 55 30.55 12.08 8.96
C GLU A 55 29.78 12.05 10.30
N SER A 56 29.67 13.19 11.00
CA SER A 56 28.84 13.32 12.21
C SER A 56 27.37 13.01 11.92
N LEU A 57 26.82 13.60 10.85
CA LEU A 57 25.43 13.36 10.45
C LEU A 57 25.17 11.90 10.08
N VAL A 58 26.13 11.23 9.42
CA VAL A 58 26.03 9.80 9.11
C VAL A 58 26.05 8.97 10.38
N GLN A 59 26.93 9.28 11.32
CA GLN A 59 27.00 8.57 12.60
C GLN A 59 25.73 8.76 13.44
N GLU A 60 25.20 9.97 13.48
CA GLU A 60 23.92 10.27 14.12
C GLU A 60 22.75 9.56 13.43
N GLY A 61 22.74 9.50 12.09
CA GLY A 61 21.75 8.76 11.32
C GLY A 61 21.78 7.26 11.59
N LEU A 62 22.98 6.67 11.65
CA LEU A 62 23.15 5.26 12.02
C LEU A 62 22.70 4.98 13.46
N ALA A 63 23.04 5.85 14.40
CA ALA A 63 22.59 5.74 15.79
C ALA A 63 21.07 5.87 15.92
N LEU A 64 20.46 6.81 15.18
CA LEU A 64 19.01 6.98 15.14
C LEU A 64 18.31 5.76 14.53
N GLN A 65 18.86 5.19 13.45
CA GLN A 65 18.33 3.98 12.83
C GLN A 65 18.37 2.80 13.80
N GLN A 66 19.49 2.57 14.49
CA GLN A 66 19.61 1.51 15.50
C GLN A 66 18.63 1.71 16.67
N ARG A 67 18.50 2.94 17.17
CA ARG A 67 17.57 3.27 18.26
C ARG A 67 16.11 3.11 17.83
N THR A 68 15.79 3.48 16.59
CA THR A 68 14.44 3.31 16.03
C THR A 68 14.13 1.83 15.82
N GLN A 69 15.09 1.05 15.32
CA GLN A 69 14.92 -0.39 15.11
C GLN A 69 14.67 -1.12 16.44
N THR A 70 15.44 -0.82 17.49
CA THR A 70 15.25 -1.44 18.81
C THR A 70 13.92 -1.04 19.44
N THR A 71 13.55 0.24 19.36
CA THR A 71 12.27 0.75 19.88
C THR A 71 11.09 0.16 19.11
N ALA A 72 11.17 0.09 17.77
CA ALA A 72 10.15 -0.54 16.94
C ALA A 72 10.00 -2.04 17.23
N GLN A 73 11.12 -2.76 17.41
CA GLN A 73 11.08 -4.17 17.81
C GLN A 73 10.42 -4.35 19.17
N GLN A 74 10.71 -3.48 20.15
CA GLN A 74 10.07 -3.50 21.47
C GLN A 74 8.56 -3.25 21.38
N HIS A 75 8.14 -2.22 20.63
CA HIS A 75 6.72 -1.94 20.43
C HIS A 75 5.98 -3.04 19.68
N LEU A 76 6.61 -3.66 18.67
CA LEU A 76 6.03 -4.79 17.97
C LEU A 76 5.91 -6.02 18.88
N ALA A 77 6.93 -6.32 19.68
CA ALA A 77 6.88 -7.42 20.64
C ALA A 77 5.80 -7.19 21.71
N GLU A 78 5.67 -5.96 22.21
CA GLU A 78 4.64 -5.60 23.18
C GLU A 78 3.23 -5.67 22.57
N ALA A 79 3.05 -5.15 21.35
CA ALA A 79 1.78 -5.25 20.62
C ALA A 79 1.42 -6.71 20.33
N ALA A 80 2.36 -7.52 19.87
CA ALA A 80 2.16 -8.95 19.64
C ALA A 80 1.79 -9.68 20.93
N SER A 81 2.43 -9.35 22.06
CA SER A 81 2.11 -9.92 23.38
C SER A 81 0.70 -9.52 23.83
N ARG A 82 0.31 -8.24 23.67
CA ARG A 82 -1.04 -7.77 23.99
C ARG A 82 -2.10 -8.42 23.12
N VAL A 83 -1.87 -8.53 21.81
CA VAL A 83 -2.77 -9.23 20.87
C VAL A 83 -2.87 -10.71 21.23
N GLY A 84 -1.74 -11.37 21.54
CA GLY A 84 -1.73 -12.75 22.00
C GLY A 84 -2.50 -12.97 23.29
N GLY A 85 -2.36 -12.05 24.26
CA GLY A 85 -3.12 -12.05 25.51
C GLY A 85 -4.63 -11.89 25.28
N VAL A 86 -5.03 -10.89 24.49
CA VAL A 86 -6.44 -10.65 24.13
C VAL A 86 -7.01 -11.83 23.33
N ALA A 87 -6.27 -12.39 22.37
CA ALA A 87 -6.70 -13.56 21.61
C ALA A 87 -6.82 -14.82 22.47
N SER A 88 -5.92 -15.00 23.45
CA SER A 88 -5.98 -16.12 24.38
C SER A 88 -7.12 -15.96 25.39
N GLU A 89 -7.36 -14.75 25.89
CA GLU A 89 -8.47 -14.42 26.79
C GLU A 89 -9.83 -14.52 26.09
N LEU A 90 -9.94 -14.01 24.85
CA LEU A 90 -11.09 -14.24 23.98
C LEU A 90 -11.23 -15.71 23.62
N GLY A 91 -10.16 -16.43 23.30
CA GLY A 91 -10.21 -17.86 23.05
C GLY A 91 -10.75 -18.65 24.24
N ALA A 92 -10.32 -18.30 25.44
CA ALA A 92 -10.74 -18.94 26.69
C ALA A 92 -12.17 -18.53 27.14
N ARG A 93 -12.62 -17.30 26.86
CA ARG A 93 -13.94 -16.79 27.25
C ARG A 93 -15.00 -16.81 26.14
N ALA A 94 -14.62 -16.98 24.87
CA ALA A 94 -15.50 -16.71 23.71
C ALA A 94 -15.89 -17.94 22.86
N ALA A 95 -15.63 -19.19 23.29
CA ALA A 95 -16.14 -20.37 22.58
C ALA A 95 -17.69 -20.40 22.42
N GLY A 96 -18.41 -19.62 23.23
CA GLY A 96 -19.85 -19.37 23.08
C GLY A 96 -20.19 -18.19 22.15
N PRO A 97 -19.72 -16.96 22.43
CA PRO A 97 -19.94 -15.76 21.60
C PRO A 97 -19.47 -15.87 20.14
N TRP A 98 -18.40 -16.62 19.86
CA TRP A 98 -17.89 -16.78 18.50
C TRP A 98 -18.92 -17.47 17.58
N ARG A 99 -19.68 -18.42 18.12
CA ARG A 99 -20.74 -19.13 17.39
C ARG A 99 -21.91 -18.20 17.00
N GLN A 100 -22.14 -17.16 17.79
CA GLN A 100 -23.16 -16.15 17.50
C GLN A 100 -22.68 -15.14 16.45
N LEU A 101 -21.37 -14.86 16.39
CA LEU A 101 -20.78 -14.09 15.30
C LEU A 101 -20.71 -14.90 14.01
N GLU A 102 -20.48 -16.21 14.09
CA GLU A 102 -20.57 -17.13 12.95
C GLU A 102 -21.98 -17.10 12.34
N SER A 103 -23.04 -17.17 13.15
CA SER A 103 -24.41 -17.04 12.63
C SER A 103 -24.70 -15.67 12.01
N VAL A 104 -24.23 -14.57 12.62
CA VAL A 104 -24.42 -13.22 12.06
C VAL A 104 -23.62 -13.03 10.77
N PHE A 105 -22.41 -13.58 10.70
CA PHE A 105 -21.61 -13.58 9.48
C PHE A 105 -22.28 -14.40 8.38
N GLU A 106 -22.76 -15.60 8.70
CA GLU A 106 -23.47 -16.47 7.77
C GLU A 106 -24.77 -15.81 7.26
N ASP A 107 -25.54 -15.15 8.14
CA ASP A 107 -26.72 -14.37 7.75
C ASP A 107 -26.36 -13.21 6.81
N ARG A 108 -25.26 -12.50 7.07
CA ARG A 108 -24.80 -11.39 6.22
C ARG A 108 -24.28 -11.88 4.87
N VAL A 109 -23.55 -13.00 4.85
CA VAL A 109 -23.07 -13.64 3.63
C VAL A 109 -24.24 -14.17 2.82
N ALA A 110 -25.19 -14.87 3.45
CA ALA A 110 -26.42 -15.34 2.82
C ALA A 110 -27.20 -14.16 2.22
N GLN A 111 -27.40 -13.07 2.97
CA GLN A 111 -28.09 -11.87 2.49
C GLN A 111 -27.35 -11.22 1.30
N ALA A 112 -26.02 -11.20 1.30
CA ALA A 112 -25.22 -10.69 0.18
C ALA A 112 -25.33 -11.58 -1.07
N LEU A 113 -25.27 -12.90 -0.89
CA LEU A 113 -25.41 -13.87 -1.98
C LEU A 113 -26.82 -13.83 -2.58
N SER A 114 -27.87 -13.71 -1.77
CA SER A 114 -29.24 -13.52 -2.25
C SER A 114 -29.41 -12.24 -3.05
N ARG A 115 -28.76 -11.13 -2.63
CA ARG A 115 -28.74 -9.87 -3.41
C ARG A 115 -27.99 -10.01 -4.74
N LEU A 116 -27.02 -10.91 -4.81
CA LEU A 116 -26.28 -11.23 -6.03
C LEU A 116 -27.03 -12.24 -6.94
N GLY A 117 -28.20 -12.72 -6.51
CA GLY A 117 -29.04 -13.64 -7.27
C GLY A 117 -28.64 -15.11 -7.15
N VAL A 118 -27.81 -15.46 -6.15
CA VAL A 118 -27.45 -16.86 -5.88
C VAL A 118 -28.59 -17.54 -5.13
N PRO A 119 -29.21 -18.59 -5.69
CA PRO A 119 -30.30 -19.31 -5.03
C PRO A 119 -29.80 -20.02 -3.76
N THR A 120 -30.62 -20.01 -2.72
CA THR A 120 -30.33 -20.69 -1.46
C THR A 120 -30.60 -22.20 -1.56
N ARG A 121 -30.00 -22.98 -0.66
CA ARG A 121 -30.23 -24.44 -0.60
C ARG A 121 -31.71 -24.81 -0.39
N GLN A 122 -32.43 -24.04 0.44
CA GLN A 122 -33.85 -24.27 0.70
C GLN A 122 -34.69 -24.03 -0.54
N GLU A 123 -34.41 -22.97 -1.31
CA GLU A 123 -35.10 -22.69 -2.57
C GLU A 123 -34.85 -23.79 -3.61
N LEU A 124 -33.62 -24.29 -3.69
CA LEU A 124 -33.29 -25.43 -4.56
C LEU A 124 -34.03 -26.70 -4.15
N GLN A 125 -34.16 -26.98 -2.85
CA GLN A 125 -34.92 -28.15 -2.37
C GLN A 125 -36.41 -28.02 -2.66
N ALA A 126 -37.01 -26.87 -2.35
CA ALA A 126 -38.42 -26.61 -2.66
C ALA A 126 -38.71 -26.74 -4.17
N LEU A 127 -37.75 -26.38 -5.02
CA LEU A 127 -37.85 -26.57 -6.46
C LEU A 127 -37.79 -28.05 -6.84
N HIS A 128 -36.88 -28.85 -6.26
CA HIS A 128 -36.81 -30.30 -6.49
C HIS A 128 -38.12 -30.99 -6.10
N ASP A 129 -38.66 -30.70 -4.92
CA ASP A 129 -39.91 -31.30 -4.45
C ASP A 129 -41.09 -31.02 -5.40
N ARG A 130 -41.13 -29.79 -5.95
CA ARG A 130 -42.12 -29.41 -6.96
C ARG A 130 -41.92 -30.16 -8.27
N ILE A 131 -40.68 -30.35 -8.72
CA ILE A 131 -40.36 -31.13 -9.91
C ILE A 131 -40.78 -32.59 -9.73
N ASP A 132 -40.52 -33.18 -8.57
CA ASP A 132 -40.91 -34.56 -8.28
C ASP A 132 -42.43 -34.74 -8.23
N ALA A 133 -43.14 -33.76 -7.66
CA ALA A 133 -44.61 -33.75 -7.67
C ALA A 133 -45.18 -33.62 -9.09
N LEU A 134 -44.60 -32.74 -9.92
CA LEU A 134 -45.00 -32.57 -11.31
C LEU A 134 -44.70 -33.82 -12.16
N THR A 135 -43.54 -34.44 -11.94
CA THR A 135 -43.14 -35.68 -12.63
C THR A 135 -44.15 -36.78 -12.34
N ARG A 136 -44.51 -36.98 -11.07
CA ARG A 136 -45.55 -37.95 -10.69
C ARG A 136 -46.93 -37.65 -11.29
N ALA A 137 -47.34 -36.39 -11.31
CA ALA A 137 -48.61 -35.99 -11.92
C ALA A 137 -48.63 -36.22 -13.43
N LEU A 138 -47.50 -35.99 -14.11
CA LEU A 138 -47.34 -36.25 -15.54
C LEU A 138 -47.39 -37.75 -15.84
N GLU A 139 -46.69 -38.58 -15.08
CA GLU A 139 -46.74 -40.05 -15.19
C GLU A 139 -48.16 -40.58 -14.98
N ALA A 140 -48.88 -40.08 -13.97
CA ALA A 140 -50.27 -40.46 -13.72
C ALA A 140 -51.21 -40.08 -14.90
N THR A 141 -51.01 -38.90 -15.48
CA THR A 141 -51.84 -38.43 -16.62
C THR A 141 -51.54 -39.21 -17.90
N GLN A 142 -50.26 -39.56 -18.15
CA GLN A 142 -49.85 -40.38 -19.30
C GLN A 142 -50.32 -41.83 -19.17
N SER A 143 -50.37 -42.37 -17.94
CA SER A 143 -50.88 -43.72 -17.67
C SER A 143 -52.40 -43.82 -17.81
N GLY A 144 -53.12 -42.70 -17.68
CA GLY A 144 -54.59 -42.63 -17.78
C GLY A 144 -55.16 -42.58 -19.20
N HIS A 145 -54.34 -42.33 -20.23
CA HIS A 145 -54.79 -42.24 -21.63
C HIS A 145 -54.84 -43.59 -22.38
N GLY A 146 -54.77 -44.73 -21.66
CA GLY A 146 -54.71 -46.07 -22.26
C GLY A 146 -55.55 -47.15 -21.55
N GLY A 147 -56.71 -46.81 -20.98
CA GLY A 147 -57.58 -47.76 -20.24
C GLY A 147 -58.96 -48.00 -20.89
N PRO A 148 -59.45 -49.26 -21.07
CA PRO A 148 -60.67 -49.60 -21.82
C PRO A 148 -61.98 -49.22 -21.09
N PRO A 149 -63.14 -49.18 -21.80
CA PRO A 149 -64.39 -48.66 -21.25
C PRO A 149 -65.01 -49.56 -20.16
N PRO A 150 -65.76 -48.99 -19.20
CA PRO A 150 -66.28 -49.75 -18.06
C PRO A 150 -67.51 -50.61 -18.43
N SER A 151 -67.41 -51.91 -18.17
CA SER A 151 -68.51 -52.88 -18.25
C SER A 151 -69.51 -52.67 -17.11
N THR A 152 -70.78 -52.53 -17.47
CA THR A 152 -71.94 -52.40 -16.58
C THR A 152 -72.11 -53.62 -15.66
N THR A 153 -72.36 -53.33 -14.39
CA THR A 153 -72.55 -54.22 -13.25
C THR A 153 -73.84 -55.06 -13.35
N ALA A 154 -73.76 -56.33 -12.97
CA ALA A 154 -74.90 -57.13 -12.55
C ALA A 154 -74.95 -57.20 -11.01
N PRO A 155 -76.13 -57.37 -10.41
CA PRO A 155 -76.21 -58.21 -9.22
C PRO A 155 -77.27 -59.33 -9.37
N PRO A 156 -76.99 -60.55 -8.90
CA PRO A 156 -77.99 -61.60 -8.70
C PRO A 156 -78.52 -61.54 -7.26
N SER A 157 -79.79 -61.87 -7.04
CA SER A 157 -80.25 -62.60 -5.85
C SER A 157 -81.72 -63.01 -5.95
N ALA A 158 -81.95 -64.27 -5.59
CA ALA A 158 -83.16 -65.06 -5.70
C ALA A 158 -84.23 -64.74 -4.64
N LYS A 159 -85.47 -65.19 -4.90
CA LYS A 159 -86.43 -65.53 -3.84
C LYS A 159 -87.22 -66.79 -4.19
N SER A 160 -87.32 -67.64 -3.17
CA SER A 160 -87.84 -69.00 -3.10
C SER A 160 -89.32 -69.18 -3.49
N ALA A 161 -89.66 -70.40 -3.90
CA ALA A 161 -91.00 -70.92 -4.17
C ALA A 161 -91.80 -71.27 -2.90
N ALA A 162 -93.14 -71.28 -3.03
CA ALA A 162 -94.16 -72.19 -2.46
C ALA A 162 -95.46 -71.44 -2.09
N ASP A 163 -96.48 -71.44 -2.96
CA ASP A 163 -97.66 -72.33 -3.00
C ASP A 163 -98.36 -72.14 -4.37
#